data_AF-A0A7M2BWP3-F1
#
_entry.id   AF-A0A7M2BWP3-F1
#
_cell.length_a   1.000
_cell.length_b   1.000
_cell.length_c   1.000
_cell.angle_alpha   90.00
_cell.angle_beta   90.00
_cell.angle_gamma   90.00
#
_symmetry.space_group_name_H-M   'P 1'
#
loop_
_entity.id
_entity.type
_entity.pdbx_description
1 polymer ?
#
loop_
_entity_poly.entity_id
_entity_poly.type
_entity_poly.pdbx_seq_one_letter_code
_entity_poly.pdbx_strand_id
1 'polypeptide(L)'
;MNVVFVVAGSTAGALGIWGAAVVCIVLAVVSLLQNYLFAEMAAMFPGKPGGVALFAAEAWKQFSPLLASVAAFGYWCGWGLSLSLASLQIGQIVTAQWFPAATNLDVNLGIASIGLPQILAAAVMITAVGANLLGLNATVNLNKVVAAAMVFVLAGLLVLPVFFTEWSTASFSFNLLGEGSSVVSVLVWMYVGAWSIYGSELCATFAPTTAGPCVMSSVRSRPWR
;
A
#
# COMPACT_ATOMS: atom_id res chain seq x y z
N MET A 1 3.64 1.04 1.93
CA MET A 1 4.84 0.58 2.66
C MET A 1 4.77 0.72 4.19
N ASN A 2 3.92 1.58 4.78
CA ASN A 2 3.80 1.73 6.25
C ASN A 2 3.26 0.51 7.01
N VAL A 3 2.56 -0.39 6.32
CA VAL A 3 1.88 -1.54 6.95
C VAL A 3 2.87 -2.67 7.26
N VAL A 4 3.92 -2.88 6.47
CA VAL A 4 4.77 -4.10 6.58
C VAL A 4 5.42 -4.27 7.96
N PHE A 5 6.05 -3.25 8.54
CA PHE A 5 6.80 -3.44 9.80
C PHE A 5 5.92 -3.57 11.04
N VAL A 6 4.77 -2.90 11.07
CA VAL A 6 3.84 -2.94 12.22
C VAL A 6 2.85 -4.10 12.08
N VAL A 7 2.42 -4.40 10.86
CA VAL A 7 1.40 -5.41 10.59
C VAL A 7 2.00 -6.80 10.40
N ALA A 8 3.20 -6.96 9.83
CA ALA A 8 3.76 -8.30 9.66
C ALA A 8 3.97 -9.00 11.01
N GLY A 9 4.51 -8.29 12.01
CA GLY A 9 4.70 -8.83 13.36
C GLY A 9 3.38 -9.15 14.06
N SER A 10 2.39 -8.26 13.99
CA SER A 10 1.09 -8.48 14.62
C SER A 10 0.25 -9.55 13.92
N THR A 11 0.35 -9.66 12.59
CA THR A 11 -0.28 -10.75 11.81
C THR A 11 0.35 -12.10 12.14
N ALA A 12 1.68 -12.17 12.24
CA ALA A 12 2.37 -13.39 12.65
C ALA A 12 2.03 -13.80 14.09
N GLY A 13 1.87 -12.82 14.99
CA GLY A 13 1.40 -13.07 16.36
C GLY A 13 -0.04 -13.56 16.45
N ALA A 14 -0.94 -13.03 15.60
CA ALA A 14 -2.36 -13.37 15.63
C ALA A 14 -2.72 -14.68 14.89
N LEU A 15 -2.12 -14.93 13.73
CA LEU A 15 -2.44 -16.08 12.86
C LEU A 15 -1.39 -17.20 12.92
N GLY A 16 -0.29 -16.99 13.64
CA GLY A 16 0.90 -17.82 13.52
C GLY A 16 1.68 -17.53 12.23
N ILE A 17 2.96 -17.90 12.22
CA ILE A 17 3.88 -17.64 11.11
C ILE A 17 3.41 -18.33 9.81
N TRP A 18 2.96 -19.59 9.92
CA TRP A 18 2.44 -20.32 8.76
C TRP A 18 1.10 -19.77 8.29
N GLY A 19 0.26 -19.29 9.21
CA GLY A 19 -1.03 -18.70 8.83
C GLY A 19 -0.87 -17.36 8.13
N ALA A 20 0.04 -16.52 8.63
CA ALA A 20 0.43 -15.28 7.97
C ALA A 20 1.02 -15.54 6.57
N ALA A 21 1.86 -16.56 6.40
CA ALA A 21 2.42 -16.94 5.11
C ALA A 21 1.34 -17.34 4.10
N VAL A 22 0.35 -18.14 4.50
CA VAL A 22 -0.79 -18.51 3.64
C VAL A 22 -1.59 -17.28 3.23
N VAL A 23 -1.90 -16.38 4.17
CA VAL A 23 -2.59 -15.11 3.87
C VAL A 23 -1.81 -14.28 2.85
N CYS A 24 -0.49 -14.15 3.03
CA CYS A 24 0.36 -13.44 2.08
C CYS A 24 0.37 -14.08 0.69
N ILE A 25 0.43 -15.42 0.60
CA ILE A 25 0.41 -16.15 -0.67
C ILE A 25 -0.92 -15.93 -1.39
N VAL A 26 -2.05 -16.07 -0.68
CA VAL A 26 -3.38 -15.87 -1.27
C VAL A 26 -3.52 -14.45 -1.80
N LEU A 27 -3.12 -13.45 -1.02
CA LEU A 27 -3.16 -12.05 -1.43
C LEU A 27 -2.21 -11.76 -2.60
N ALA A 28 -1.03 -12.39 -2.65
CA ALA A 28 -0.11 -12.27 -3.77
C ALA A 28 -0.68 -12.85 -5.06
N VAL A 29 -1.39 -13.99 -4.99
CA VAL A 29 -2.09 -14.57 -6.13
C VAL A 29 -3.21 -13.65 -6.62
N VAL A 30 -4.04 -13.12 -5.71
CA VAL A 30 -5.10 -12.17 -6.07
C VAL A 30 -4.51 -10.90 -6.69
N SER A 31 -3.45 -10.36 -6.11
CA SER A 31 -2.73 -9.20 -6.64
C SER A 31 -2.16 -9.47 -8.03
N LEU A 32 -1.59 -10.66 -8.27
CA LEU A 32 -1.08 -11.04 -9.59
C LEU A 32 -2.21 -11.09 -10.63
N LEU A 33 -3.35 -11.68 -10.29
CA LEU A 33 -4.52 -11.73 -11.17
C LEU A 33 -5.06 -10.31 -11.47
N GLN A 34 -5.11 -9.43 -10.47
CA GLN A 34 -5.47 -8.02 -10.67
C GLN A 34 -4.47 -7.30 -11.58
N ASN A 35 -3.18 -7.57 -11.43
CA ASN A 35 -2.13 -6.96 -12.27
C ASN A 35 -2.26 -7.39 -13.74
N TYR A 36 -2.67 -8.63 -14.02
CA TYR A 36 -2.97 -9.05 -15.40
C TYR A 36 -4.12 -8.25 -16.01
N LEU A 37 -5.20 -8.04 -15.25
CA LEU A 37 -6.32 -7.20 -15.69
C LEU A 37 -5.88 -5.76 -15.95
N PHE A 38 -5.06 -5.19 -15.07
CA PHE A 38 -4.53 -3.83 -15.25
C PHE A 38 -3.61 -3.73 -16.47
N ALA A 39 -2.82 -4.77 -16.76
CA ALA A 39 -1.97 -4.82 -17.95
C ALA A 39 -2.79 -4.86 -19.25
N GLU A 40 -3.89 -5.63 -19.29
CA GLU A 40 -4.79 -5.67 -20.44
C GLU A 40 -5.47 -4.32 -20.68
N MET A 41 -5.97 -3.67 -19.62
CA MET A 41 -6.58 -2.34 -19.73
C MET A 41 -5.56 -1.27 -20.18
N ALA A 42 -4.32 -1.35 -19.72
CA ALA A 42 -3.25 -0.48 -20.18
C ALA A 42 -2.92 -0.70 -21.67
N ALA A 43 -2.98 -1.95 -22.16
CA ALA A 43 -2.78 -2.27 -23.57
C ALA A 43 -3.96 -1.81 -24.46
N MET A 44 -5.18 -1.73 -23.93
CA MET A 44 -6.36 -1.26 -24.65
C MET A 44 -6.36 0.27 -24.87
N PHE A 45 -5.75 1.03 -23.97
CA PHE A 45 -5.69 2.50 -24.03
C PHE A 45 -4.24 3.05 -24.02
N PRO A 46 -3.40 2.71 -25.01
CA PRO A 46 -1.97 3.03 -25.00
C PRO A 46 -1.67 4.54 -25.09
N GLY A 47 -2.62 5.35 -25.58
CA GLY A 47 -2.47 6.79 -25.76
C GLY A 47 -2.99 7.66 -24.61
N LYS A 48 -3.51 7.07 -23.52
CA LYS A 48 -4.13 7.82 -22.42
C LYS A 48 -3.32 7.66 -21.12
N PRO A 49 -2.44 8.61 -20.78
CA PRO A 49 -1.75 8.63 -19.50
C PRO A 49 -2.74 9.02 -18.39
N GLY A 50 -3.02 8.09 -17.48
CA GLY A 50 -3.88 8.38 -16.32
C GLY A 50 -4.12 7.23 -15.33
N GLY A 51 -3.47 6.08 -15.55
CA GLY A 51 -3.52 4.94 -14.63
C GLY A 51 -4.92 4.33 -14.45
N VAL A 52 -5.06 3.57 -13.37
CA VAL A 52 -6.25 2.74 -13.08
C VAL A 52 -7.54 3.58 -13.01
N ALA A 53 -7.48 4.78 -12.43
CA ALA A 53 -8.63 5.67 -12.33
C ALA A 53 -9.16 6.14 -13.70
N LEU A 54 -8.26 6.38 -14.67
CA LEU A 54 -8.65 6.78 -16.01
C LEU A 54 -9.23 5.61 -16.81
N PHE A 55 -8.65 4.41 -16.68
CA PHE A 55 -9.19 3.20 -17.31
C PHE A 55 -10.60 2.89 -16.78
N ALA A 56 -10.80 3.00 -15.46
CA ALA A 56 -12.12 2.83 -14.85
C ALA A 56 -13.10 3.90 -15.37
N ALA A 57 -12.72 5.17 -15.38
CA ALA A 57 -13.59 6.24 -15.88
C ALA A 57 -13.99 6.02 -17.34
N GLU A 58 -13.06 5.62 -18.22
CA GLU A 58 -13.37 5.31 -19.63
C GLU A 58 -14.31 4.12 -19.79
N ALA A 59 -14.15 3.06 -18.99
CA ALA A 59 -15.04 1.90 -19.02
C ALA A 59 -16.47 2.24 -18.57
N TRP A 60 -16.64 3.21 -17.67
CA TRP A 60 -17.94 3.61 -17.13
C TRP A 60 -18.64 4.73 -17.93
N LYS A 61 -17.91 5.48 -18.78
CA LYS A 61 -18.47 6.53 -19.64
C LYS A 61 -19.57 6.02 -20.58
N GLN A 62 -19.49 4.77 -21.02
CA GLN A 62 -20.51 4.16 -21.88
C GLN A 62 -21.86 3.97 -21.19
N PHE A 63 -21.88 3.88 -19.85
CA PHE A 63 -23.11 3.74 -19.06
C PHE A 63 -23.62 5.10 -18.59
N SER A 64 -22.75 5.92 -18.01
CA SER A 64 -23.09 7.29 -17.61
C SER A 64 -21.84 8.12 -17.33
N PRO A 65 -21.78 9.39 -17.79
CA PRO A 65 -20.68 10.29 -17.47
C PRO A 65 -20.56 10.58 -15.97
N LEU A 66 -21.65 10.49 -15.20
CA LEU A 66 -21.61 10.66 -13.74
C LEU A 66 -20.91 9.49 -13.05
N LEU A 67 -21.14 8.28 -13.52
CA LEU A 67 -20.60 7.07 -12.90
C LEU A 67 -19.09 6.96 -13.10
N ALA A 68 -18.59 7.46 -14.24
CA ALA A 68 -17.16 7.64 -14.51
C ALA A 68 -16.49 8.58 -13.50
N SER A 69 -17.12 9.72 -13.19
CA SER A 69 -16.60 10.70 -12.21
C SER A 69 -16.61 10.14 -10.79
N VAL A 70 -17.66 9.40 -10.41
CA VAL A 70 -17.74 8.74 -9.10
C VAL A 70 -16.68 7.66 -8.95
N ALA A 71 -16.43 6.86 -10.00
CA ALA A 71 -15.38 5.83 -9.99
C ALA A 71 -13.98 6.45 -9.80
N ALA A 72 -13.67 7.52 -10.54
CA ALA A 72 -12.40 8.23 -10.40
C ALA A 72 -12.26 8.88 -9.02
N PHE A 73 -13.32 9.54 -8.53
CA PHE A 73 -13.32 10.13 -7.19
C PHE A 73 -13.13 9.09 -6.09
N GLY A 74 -13.84 7.96 -6.15
CA GLY A 74 -13.75 6.88 -5.17
C GLY A 74 -12.33 6.30 -5.07
N TYR A 75 -11.65 6.11 -6.21
CA TYR A 75 -10.25 5.69 -6.24
C TYR A 75 -9.34 6.69 -5.50
N TRP A 76 -9.47 7.98 -5.79
CA TRP A 76 -8.66 9.02 -5.15
C TRP A 76 -9.00 9.21 -3.67
N CYS A 77 -10.26 9.07 -3.28
CA CYS A 77 -10.67 9.07 -1.87
C CYS A 77 -10.05 7.91 -1.10
N GLY A 78 -10.02 6.70 -1.68
CA GLY A 78 -9.36 5.54 -1.09
C GLY A 78 -7.86 5.80 -0.85
N TRP A 79 -7.17 6.35 -1.85
CA TRP A 79 -5.78 6.76 -1.72
C TRP A 79 -5.59 7.85 -0.65
N GLY A 80 -6.44 8.87 -0.61
CA GLY A 80 -6.39 9.93 0.39
C GLY A 80 -6.54 9.42 1.82
N LEU A 81 -7.50 8.51 2.06
CA LEU A 81 -7.68 7.86 3.36
C LEU A 81 -6.44 7.06 3.78
N SER A 82 -5.80 6.37 2.82
CA SER A 82 -4.58 5.60 3.09
C SER A 82 -3.39 6.49 3.49
N LEU A 83 -3.25 7.67 2.88
CA LEU A 83 -2.22 8.66 3.25
C LEU A 83 -2.44 9.21 4.66
N SER A 84 -3.70 9.44 5.04
CA SER A 84 -4.06 9.85 6.40
C SER A 84 -3.72 8.79 7.43
N LEU A 85 -4.07 7.53 7.18
CA LEU A 85 -3.75 6.41 8.08
C LEU A 85 -2.23 6.22 8.22
N ALA A 86 -1.49 6.29 7.12
CA ALA A 86 -0.04 6.26 7.09
C ALA A 86 0.59 7.36 7.96
N SER A 87 0.11 8.60 7.82
CA SER A 87 0.62 9.75 8.56
C SER A 87 0.30 9.65 10.05
N LEU A 88 -0.90 9.16 10.40
CA LEU A 88 -1.29 8.91 11.78
C LEU A 88 -0.37 7.90 12.44
N GLN A 89 -0.05 6.81 11.75
CA GLN A 89 0.83 5.78 12.29
C GLN A 89 2.26 6.29 12.55
N ILE A 90 2.78 7.15 11.68
CA ILE A 90 4.05 7.85 11.92
C ILE A 90 3.94 8.70 13.20
N GLY A 91 2.86 9.47 13.36
CA GLY A 91 2.63 10.28 14.56
C GLY A 91 2.57 9.45 15.85
N GLN A 92 1.94 8.27 15.80
CA GLN A 92 1.88 7.32 16.93
C GLN A 92 3.28 6.79 17.29
N ILE A 93 4.07 6.35 16.29
CA ILE A 93 5.43 5.85 16.52
C ILE A 93 6.32 6.97 17.08
N VAL A 94 6.22 8.18 16.53
CA VAL A 94 7.02 9.31 16.99
C VAL A 94 6.70 9.66 18.44
N THR A 95 5.41 9.71 18.77
CA THR A 95 4.98 9.96 20.15
C THR A 95 5.47 8.86 21.09
N ALA A 96 5.35 7.59 20.70
CA ALA A 96 5.77 6.46 21.52
C ALA A 96 7.29 6.41 21.76
N GLN A 97 8.11 6.79 20.78
CA GLN A 97 9.58 6.71 20.88
C GLN A 97 10.20 7.92 21.57
N TRP A 98 9.74 9.14 21.25
CA TRP A 98 10.39 10.37 21.72
C TRP A 98 9.60 11.11 22.80
N PHE A 99 8.30 10.85 22.92
CA PHE A 99 7.43 11.56 23.86
C PHE A 99 6.50 10.62 24.67
N PRO A 100 7.03 9.54 25.28
CA PRO A 100 6.19 8.54 25.96
C PRO A 100 5.43 9.12 27.18
N ALA A 101 5.90 10.24 27.75
CA ALA A 101 5.27 10.91 28.88
C ALA A 101 4.35 12.09 28.49
N ALA A 102 4.21 12.39 27.20
CA ALA A 102 3.42 13.52 26.72
C ALA A 102 1.93 13.15 26.59
N THR A 103 1.30 12.81 27.72
CA THR A 103 -0.13 12.49 27.83
C THR A 103 -1.03 13.73 27.86
N ASN A 104 -0.44 14.93 27.99
CA ASN A 104 -1.15 16.16 28.38
C ASN A 104 -1.71 16.98 27.20
N LEU A 105 -1.54 16.53 25.95
CA LEU A 105 -2.02 17.22 24.74
C LEU A 105 -3.19 16.47 24.09
N ASP A 106 -4.10 15.91 24.90
CA ASP A 106 -5.29 15.25 24.39
C ASP A 106 -6.51 16.15 24.56
N VAL A 107 -6.96 16.74 23.44
CA VAL A 107 -8.20 17.52 23.38
C VAL A 107 -9.33 16.59 22.95
N ASN A 108 -10.15 16.19 23.91
CA ASN A 108 -11.27 15.30 23.65
C ASN A 108 -12.49 16.09 23.13
N LEU A 109 -12.90 15.82 21.88
CA LEU A 109 -14.08 16.42 21.24
C LEU A 109 -15.32 15.51 21.31
N GLY A 110 -15.31 14.50 22.19
CA GLY A 110 -16.37 13.51 22.36
C GLY A 110 -16.37 12.40 21.30
N ILE A 111 -16.35 12.78 20.02
CA ILE A 111 -16.38 11.84 18.86
C ILE A 111 -14.97 11.56 18.32
N ALA A 112 -14.03 12.46 18.59
CA ALA A 112 -12.62 12.33 18.22
C ALA A 112 -11.76 12.95 19.30
N SER A 113 -10.65 12.31 19.65
CA SER A 113 -9.62 12.94 20.46
C SER A 113 -8.52 13.45 19.55
N ILE A 114 -8.15 14.72 19.70
CA ILE A 114 -7.00 15.30 19.03
C ILE A 114 -5.86 15.25 20.03
N GLY A 115 -5.03 14.21 19.87
CA GLY A 115 -3.79 14.04 20.61
C GLY A 115 -2.59 14.62 19.87
N LEU A 116 -1.43 14.58 20.53
CA LEU A 116 -0.12 14.82 19.93
C LEU A 116 0.12 14.01 18.64
N PRO A 117 -0.28 12.71 18.54
CA PRO A 117 -0.10 11.94 17.31
C PRO A 117 -0.81 12.53 16.09
N GLN A 118 -2.01 13.10 16.26
CA GLN A 118 -2.82 13.68 15.19
C GLN A 118 -2.18 14.98 14.66
N ILE A 119 -1.61 15.79 15.55
CA ILE A 119 -0.88 17.01 15.18
C ILE A 119 0.38 16.68 14.40
N LEU A 120 1.16 15.70 14.88
CA LEU A 120 2.35 15.23 14.19
C LEU A 120 2.01 14.62 12.82
N ALA A 121 0.93 13.85 12.74
CA ALA A 121 0.43 13.30 11.48
C ALA A 121 0.09 14.40 10.47
N ALA A 122 -0.61 15.46 10.91
CA ALA A 122 -0.94 16.60 10.06
C ALA A 122 0.34 17.33 9.58
N ALA A 123 1.31 17.54 10.47
CA ALA A 123 2.58 18.17 10.12
C ALA A 123 3.38 17.35 9.09
N VAL A 124 3.45 16.04 9.26
CA VAL A 124 4.09 15.12 8.30
C VAL A 124 3.38 15.16 6.94
N MET A 125 2.05 15.13 6.94
CA MET A 125 1.26 15.19 5.70
C MET A 125 1.48 16.51 4.95
N ILE A 126 1.43 17.65 5.65
CA ILE A 126 1.68 18.97 5.05
C ILE A 126 3.10 19.04 4.49
N THR A 127 4.08 18.50 5.20
CA THR A 127 5.48 18.45 4.74
C THR A 127 5.62 17.58 3.48
N ALA A 128 4.94 16.44 3.43
CA ALA A 128 4.93 15.57 2.25
C ALA A 128 4.28 16.24 1.05
N VAL A 129 3.17 16.95 1.25
CA VAL A 129 2.54 17.76 0.19
C VAL A 129 3.48 18.88 -0.27
N GLY A 130 4.11 19.59 0.67
CA GLY A 130 5.10 20.63 0.35
C GLY A 130 6.26 20.09 -0.48
N ALA A 131 6.81 18.93 -0.12
CA ALA A 131 7.87 18.27 -0.89
C ALA A 131 7.40 17.90 -2.31
N ASN A 132 6.17 17.42 -2.47
CA ASN A 132 5.59 17.11 -3.77
C ASN A 132 5.45 18.36 -4.67
N LEU A 133 5.21 19.54 -4.08
CA LEU A 133 5.12 20.81 -4.81
C LEU A 133 6.49 21.36 -5.25
N LEU A 134 7.58 21.00 -4.56
CA LEU A 134 8.94 21.51 -4.85
C LEU A 134 9.62 20.85 -6.06
N GLY A 135 8.99 19.81 -6.64
CA GLY A 135 9.40 19.24 -7.92
C GLY A 135 9.59 17.73 -7.92
N LEU A 136 9.30 17.13 -9.09
CA LEU A 136 9.30 15.67 -9.27
C LEU A 136 10.69 15.03 -9.11
N ASN A 137 11.76 15.72 -9.55
CA ASN A 137 13.11 15.15 -9.54
C ASN A 137 13.67 14.96 -8.11
N ALA A 138 13.44 15.92 -7.22
CA ALA A 138 13.86 15.81 -5.82
C ALA A 138 13.09 14.68 -5.11
N THR A 139 11.78 14.62 -5.34
CA THR A 139 10.90 13.59 -4.77
C THR A 139 11.30 12.18 -5.22
N VAL A 140 11.61 11.99 -6.52
CA VAL A 140 12.08 10.70 -7.04
C VAL A 140 13.41 10.29 -6.41
N ASN A 141 14.36 11.21 -6.26
CA ASN A 141 15.65 10.90 -5.65
C ASN A 141 15.52 10.58 -4.15
N LEU A 142 14.71 11.33 -3.41
CA LEU A 142 14.39 11.02 -2.02
C LEU A 142 13.74 9.63 -1.89
N ASN A 143 12.79 9.31 -2.76
CA ASN A 143 12.14 8.00 -2.75
C ASN A 143 13.12 6.85 -3.01
N LYS A 144 14.11 7.04 -3.90
CA LYS A 144 15.18 6.04 -4.12
C LYS A 144 16.02 5.83 -2.87
N VAL A 145 16.41 6.89 -2.18
CA VAL A 145 17.20 6.81 -0.94
C VAL A 145 16.41 6.10 0.15
N VAL A 146 15.14 6.46 0.34
CA VAL A 146 14.25 5.83 1.33
C VAL A 146 14.04 4.36 1.00
N ALA A 147 13.82 4.01 -0.27
CA ALA A 147 13.69 2.62 -0.70
C ALA A 147 14.97 1.82 -0.44
N ALA A 148 16.15 2.37 -0.73
CA ALA A 148 17.43 1.72 -0.45
C ALA A 148 17.64 1.51 1.06
N ALA A 149 17.33 2.52 1.88
CA ALA A 149 17.38 2.39 3.34
C ALA A 149 16.42 1.31 3.86
N MET A 150 15.22 1.20 3.30
CA MET A 150 14.26 0.16 3.65
C MET A 150 14.75 -1.25 3.28
N VAL A 151 15.35 -1.42 2.10
CA VAL A 151 15.96 -2.70 1.71
C VAL A 151 17.09 -3.06 2.68
N PHE A 152 17.91 -2.10 3.09
CA PHE A 152 18.96 -2.32 4.08
C PHE A 152 18.40 -2.78 5.43
N VAL A 153 17.34 -2.14 5.94
CA VAL A 153 16.66 -2.55 7.19
C VAL A 153 16.07 -3.95 7.07
N LEU A 154 15.41 -4.28 5.95
CA LEU A 154 14.85 -5.61 5.70
C LEU A 154 15.94 -6.68 5.61
N ALA A 155 17.06 -6.39 4.96
CA ALA A 155 18.22 -7.28 4.92
C ALA A 155 18.77 -7.51 6.33
N GLY A 156 18.86 -6.47 7.15
CA GLY A 156 19.19 -6.58 8.57
C GLY A 156 18.24 -7.50 9.32
N LEU A 157 16.92 -7.31 9.19
CA LEU A 157 15.92 -8.17 9.84
C LEU A 157 15.96 -9.63 9.38
N LEU A 158 16.40 -9.90 8.16
CA LEU A 158 16.56 -11.26 7.64
C LEU A 158 17.84 -11.93 8.18
N VAL A 159 18.92 -11.16 8.30
CA VAL A 159 20.26 -11.67 8.61
C VAL A 159 20.55 -11.70 10.11
N LEU A 160 20.12 -10.67 10.87
CA LEU A 160 20.39 -10.55 12.30
C LEU A 160 19.90 -11.77 13.11
N PRO A 161 18.68 -12.30 12.92
CA PRO A 161 18.20 -13.45 13.70
C PRO A 161 18.99 -14.74 13.46
N VAL A 162 19.73 -14.86 12.35
CA VAL A 162 20.57 -16.03 12.07
C VAL A 162 21.83 -16.04 12.95
N PHE A 163 22.28 -14.86 13.39
CA PHE A 163 23.45 -14.71 14.27
C PHE A 163 23.10 -14.71 15.76
N PHE A 164 21.84 -14.44 16.12
CA PHE A 164 21.35 -14.53 17.50
C PHE A 164 20.76 -15.93 17.75
N THR A 165 21.25 -16.63 18.77
CA THR A 165 21.04 -18.07 19.06
C THR A 165 19.61 -18.48 19.47
N GLU A 166 18.61 -17.60 19.36
CA GLU A 166 17.23 -17.88 19.77
C GLU A 166 16.29 -18.25 18.59
N TRP A 167 16.82 -18.36 17.37
CA TRP A 167 16.02 -18.77 16.23
C TRP A 167 15.65 -20.26 16.31
N SER A 168 14.36 -20.55 16.42
CA SER A 168 13.82 -21.91 16.45
C SER A 168 12.57 -22.03 15.58
N THR A 169 12.52 -23.06 14.75
CA THR A 169 11.34 -23.43 13.96
C THR A 169 10.21 -24.00 14.82
N ALA A 170 10.50 -24.40 16.06
CA ALA A 170 9.49 -24.89 17.00
C ALA A 170 8.46 -23.81 17.39
N SER A 171 8.81 -22.52 17.23
CA SER A 171 7.91 -21.38 17.47
C SER A 171 6.93 -21.13 16.32
N PHE A 172 7.02 -21.89 15.21
CA PHE A 172 6.18 -21.68 14.05
C PHE A 172 4.81 -22.35 14.24
N SER A 173 3.81 -21.56 14.55
CA SER A 173 2.44 -22.01 14.72
C SER A 173 1.58 -21.75 13.47
N PHE A 174 0.50 -22.52 13.33
CA PHE A 174 -0.54 -22.32 12.34
C PHE A 174 -1.88 -22.13 13.08
N ASN A 175 -2.33 -20.88 13.20
CA ASN A 175 -3.52 -20.51 13.96
C ASN A 175 -4.52 -19.74 13.06
N LEU A 176 -4.83 -20.32 11.90
CA LEU A 176 -5.75 -19.69 10.94
C LEU A 176 -7.22 -19.81 11.40
N LEU A 177 -7.58 -20.92 12.05
CA LEU A 177 -8.93 -21.23 12.56
C LEU A 177 -8.87 -22.02 13.89
N GLY A 178 -7.83 -21.80 14.71
CA GLY A 178 -7.68 -22.42 16.04
C GLY A 178 -8.61 -21.83 17.11
N GLU A 179 -8.56 -22.39 18.32
CA GLU A 179 -9.37 -21.92 19.48
C GLU A 179 -9.21 -20.41 19.71
N GLY A 180 -10.30 -19.66 19.56
CA GLY A 180 -10.33 -18.20 19.73
C GLY A 180 -10.16 -17.37 18.45
N SER A 181 -9.84 -17.99 17.31
CA SER A 181 -9.77 -17.31 16.01
C SER A 181 -11.07 -17.49 15.22
N SER A 182 -11.68 -16.37 14.83
CA SER A 182 -12.88 -16.37 13.97
C SER A 182 -12.48 -16.18 12.51
N VAL A 183 -13.30 -16.67 11.58
CA VAL A 183 -13.20 -16.32 10.15
C VAL A 183 -13.12 -14.80 9.95
N VAL A 184 -13.81 -14.04 10.81
CA VAL A 184 -13.77 -12.57 10.81
C VAL A 184 -12.34 -12.07 11.08
N SER A 185 -11.61 -12.67 12.03
CA SER A 185 -10.24 -12.29 12.36
C SER A 185 -9.31 -12.50 11.16
N VAL A 186 -9.46 -13.62 10.44
CA VAL A 186 -8.70 -13.89 9.21
C VAL A 186 -9.01 -12.86 8.14
N LEU A 187 -10.29 -12.55 7.91
CA LEU A 187 -10.70 -11.54 6.94
C LEU A 187 -10.18 -10.14 7.29
N VAL A 188 -10.14 -9.77 8.57
CA VAL A 188 -9.55 -8.52 9.04
C VAL A 188 -8.05 -8.49 8.71
N TRP A 189 -7.30 -9.54 9.02
CA TRP A 189 -5.87 -9.59 8.71
C TRP A 189 -5.59 -9.67 7.20
N MET A 190 -6.46 -10.32 6.41
CA MET A 190 -6.40 -10.26 4.95
C MET A 190 -6.63 -8.85 4.43
N TYR A 191 -7.61 -8.13 4.98
CA TYR A 191 -7.87 -6.73 4.63
C TYR A 191 -6.66 -5.85 4.95
N VAL A 192 -6.09 -5.95 6.15
CA VAL A 192 -4.91 -5.17 6.54
C VAL A 192 -3.68 -5.56 5.69
N GLY A 193 -3.49 -6.85 5.42
CA GLY A 193 -2.41 -7.36 4.57
C GLY A 193 -2.52 -6.92 3.10
N ALA A 194 -3.74 -6.80 2.56
CA ALA A 194 -3.98 -6.38 1.18
C ALA A 194 -3.36 -5.01 0.88
N TRP A 195 -3.45 -4.06 1.82
CA TRP A 195 -2.84 -2.73 1.70
C TRP A 195 -1.30 -2.75 1.54
N SER A 196 -0.64 -3.82 1.97
CA SER A 196 0.82 -3.98 1.77
C SER A 196 1.16 -4.53 0.39
N ILE A 197 0.32 -5.42 -0.13
CA ILE A 197 0.61 -6.22 -1.33
C ILE A 197 0.10 -5.52 -2.60
N TYR A 198 -1.05 -4.83 -2.52
CA TYR A 198 -1.73 -4.27 -3.69
C TYR A 198 -1.08 -3.00 -4.26
N GLY A 199 0.02 -2.53 -3.68
CA GLY A 199 0.79 -1.40 -4.22
C GLY A 199 1.39 -1.65 -5.61
N SER A 200 1.32 -2.88 -6.13
CA SER A 200 1.74 -3.23 -7.50
C SER A 200 0.97 -2.48 -8.59
N GLU A 201 -0.27 -2.06 -8.33
CA GLU A 201 -1.10 -1.33 -9.30
C GLU A 201 -0.44 -0.02 -9.78
N LEU A 202 0.43 0.57 -8.96
CA LEU A 202 1.18 1.78 -9.30
C LEU A 202 2.02 1.61 -10.58
N CYS A 203 2.48 0.39 -10.87
CA CYS A 203 3.22 0.10 -12.09
C CYS A 203 2.37 0.30 -13.35
N ALA A 204 1.06 0.04 -13.27
CA ALA A 204 0.14 0.23 -14.39
C ALA A 204 -0.04 1.73 -14.74
N THR A 205 0.13 2.63 -13.77
CA THR A 205 0.07 4.08 -13.99
C THR A 205 1.23 4.59 -14.84
N PHE A 206 2.39 3.92 -14.79
CA PHE A 206 3.57 4.28 -15.60
C PHE A 206 3.69 3.48 -16.91
N ALA A 207 2.80 2.51 -17.14
CA ALA A 207 2.77 1.73 -18.38
C ALA A 207 2.77 2.58 -19.67
N PRO A 208 1.94 3.64 -19.81
CA PRO A 208 1.95 4.46 -21.03
C PRO A 208 3.25 5.26 -21.22
N THR A 209 3.98 5.57 -20.15
CA THR A 209 5.27 6.30 -20.21
C THR A 209 6.45 5.40 -20.56
N THR A 210 6.32 4.09 -20.33
CA THR A 210 7.38 3.08 -20.54
C THR A 210 7.20 2.29 -21.84
N ALA A 211 6.16 2.59 -22.62
CA ALA A 211 5.88 1.95 -23.91
C ALA A 211 6.91 2.38 -24.99
N GLY A 212 8.12 1.81 -24.89
CA GLY A 212 8.96 1.49 -26.04
C GLY A 212 8.69 0.06 -26.53
N PRO A 213 9.37 -0.39 -27.58
CA PRO A 213 8.89 -0.78 -28.92
C PRO A 213 7.94 -1.99 -29.08
N CYS A 214 7.44 -2.64 -28.01
CA CYS A 214 6.70 -3.90 -28.18
C CYS A 214 5.26 -3.73 -28.73
N VAL A 215 4.56 -2.65 -28.41
CA VAL A 215 3.22 -2.35 -28.96
C VAL A 215 3.30 -1.78 -30.39
N MET A 216 4.43 -1.19 -30.78
CA MET A 216 4.61 -0.64 -32.12
C MET A 216 4.70 -1.74 -33.21
N SER A 217 5.08 -2.97 -32.82
CA SER A 217 5.22 -4.09 -33.75
C SER A 217 3.91 -4.80 -34.09
N SER A 218 2.93 -4.83 -33.17
CA SER A 218 1.64 -5.51 -33.39
C SER A 218 0.57 -4.60 -33.99
N VAL A 219 0.71 -3.28 -33.87
CA VAL A 219 -0.24 -2.30 -34.46
C VAL A 219 0.07 -2.01 -35.94
N ARG A 220 1.27 -2.33 -36.43
CA ARG A 220 1.66 -2.07 -37.84
C ARG A 220 1.20 -3.14 -38.84
N SER A 221 0.61 -4.26 -38.41
CA SER A 221 0.27 -5.37 -39.32
C SER A 221 -1.23 -5.57 -39.60
N ARG A 222 -2.13 -4.74 -39.07
CA ARG A 222 -3.55 -4.78 -39.46
C ARG A 222 -3.87 -3.61 -40.40
N PRO A 223 -3.94 -3.83 -41.72
CA PRO A 223 -4.53 -2.85 -42.62
C PRO A 223 -6.01 -2.72 -42.26
N TRP A 224 -6.40 -1.50 -41.93
CA TRP A 224 -7.80 -1.10 -41.77
C TRP A 224 -8.58 -1.51 -43.03
N ARG A 225 -9.52 -2.43 -42.85
CA ARG A 225 -10.70 -2.63 -43.69
C ARG A 225 -11.91 -2.54 -42.77
#